data_AF-A0A317PUZ8-F1
#
_entry.id   AF-A0A317PUZ8-F1
#
_cell.length_a   1.000
_cell.length_b   1.000
_cell.length_c   1.000
_cell.angle_alpha   90.00
_cell.angle_beta   90.00
_cell.angle_gamma   90.00
#
_symmetry.space_group_name_H-M   'P 1'
#
loop_
_entity.id
_entity.type
_entity.pdbx_description
1 polymer ?
#
loop_
_entity_poly.entity_id
_entity_poly.type
_entity_poly.pdbx_seq_one_letter_code
_entity_poly.pdbx_strand_id
1 'polypeptide(L)'
;MTWSDIAIKNSIWPPIIYYIISIVVGVLLFIGKYIVHRRANLPGFLLYAFFVITITAVQFCLMWFGADFAKDILRIDLDVYGYESIFNGTYIFTIIYSLALPTKLK
;
A
#
# COMPACT_ATOMS: atom_id res chain seq x y z
N MET A 1 26.78 -27.38 -5.89
CA MET A 1 25.54 -26.72 -5.45
C MET A 1 24.99 -27.48 -4.26
N THR A 2 25.34 -27.03 -3.07
CA THR A 2 24.79 -27.51 -1.81
C THR A 2 23.45 -26.82 -1.58
N TRP A 3 22.40 -27.60 -1.30
CA TRP A 3 21.02 -27.11 -1.08
C TRP A 3 20.87 -26.19 0.15
N SER A 4 21.97 -25.86 0.83
CA SER A 4 22.06 -25.00 2.01
C SER A 4 22.13 -23.50 1.69
N ASP A 5 22.23 -23.12 0.41
CA ASP A 5 22.41 -21.71 0.00
C ASP A 5 21.09 -20.96 -0.25
N ILE A 6 19.94 -21.60 -0.02
CA ILE A 6 18.70 -20.86 0.25
C ILE A 6 18.83 -20.35 1.68
N ALA A 7 19.55 -19.24 1.83
CA ALA A 7 19.61 -18.49 3.07
C ALA A 7 18.19 -18.00 3.41
N ILE A 8 17.38 -18.85 4.05
CA ILE A 8 16.21 -18.46 4.84
C ILE A 8 16.77 -17.77 6.10
N LYS A 9 17.46 -16.64 5.92
CA LYS A 9 18.08 -15.89 7.00
C LYS A 9 17.16 -14.78 7.51
N ASN A 10 16.14 -14.43 6.73
CA ASN A 10 15.18 -13.38 7.03
C ASN A 10 13.81 -14.00 7.32
N SER A 11 13.21 -13.62 8.45
CA SER A 11 11.88 -14.06 8.88
C SER A 11 10.86 -13.81 7.77
N ILE A 12 10.00 -14.78 7.44
CA ILE A 12 8.99 -14.62 6.38
C ILE A 12 7.78 -13.77 6.82
N TRP A 13 7.69 -13.45 8.12
CA TRP A 13 6.56 -12.77 8.72
C TRP A 13 6.37 -11.31 8.27
N PRO A 14 7.41 -10.45 8.17
CA PRO A 14 7.23 -9.06 7.78
C PRO A 14 6.58 -8.88 6.40
N PRO A 15 6.99 -9.61 5.33
CA PRO A 15 6.28 -9.60 4.06
C PRO A 15 4.82 -10.02 4.20
N ILE A 16 4.53 -11.13 4.90
CA ILE A 16 3.16 -11.64 5.07
C ILE A 16 2.25 -10.58 5.72
N ILE A 17 2.71 -9.97 6.81
CA ILE A 17 1.95 -8.93 7.53
C ILE A 17 1.73 -7.72 6.61
N TYR A 18 2.76 -7.28 5.89
CA TYR A 18 2.67 -6.18 4.93
C TYR A 18 1.59 -6.44 3.85
N TYR A 19 1.59 -7.65 3.26
CA TYR A 19 0.59 -8.01 2.24
C TYR A 19 -0.83 -8.09 2.81
N ILE A 20 -1.01 -8.68 4.00
CA ILE A 20 -2.34 -8.77 4.64
C ILE A 20 -2.90 -7.36 4.88
N ILE A 21 -2.11 -6.46 5.48
CA ILE A 21 -2.52 -5.09 5.75
C ILE A 21 -2.83 -4.36 4.45
N SER A 22 -1.97 -4.50 3.43
CA SER A 22 -2.17 -3.82 2.14
C SER A 22 -3.41 -4.33 1.41
N ILE A 23 -3.71 -5.63 1.45
CA ILE A 23 -4.95 -6.18 0.88
C ILE A 23 -6.17 -5.62 1.61
N VAL A 24 -6.16 -5.61 2.95
CA VAL A 24 -7.27 -5.09 3.75
C VAL A 24 -7.52 -3.62 3.45
N VAL A 25 -6.46 -2.80 3.40
CA VAL A 25 -6.55 -1.38 3.04
C VAL A 25 -7.09 -1.21 1.62
N GLY A 26 -6.59 -1.97 0.66
CA GLY A 26 -7.10 -1.96 -0.71
C GLY A 26 -8.59 -2.26 -0.80
N VAL A 27 -9.06 -3.32 -0.14
CA VAL A 27 -10.50 -3.68 -0.10
C VAL A 27 -11.33 -2.55 0.49
N LEU A 28 -10.88 -1.94 1.60
CA LEU A 28 -11.56 -0.80 2.22
C LEU A 28 -11.63 0.40 1.29
N LEU A 29 -10.56 0.68 0.54
CA LEU A 29 -10.56 1.74 -0.48
C LEU A 29 -11.64 1.45 -1.53
N PHE A 30 -11.69 0.27 -2.13
CA PHE A 30 -12.69 -0.04 -3.16
C PHE A 30 -14.14 0.01 -2.64
N ILE A 31 -14.38 -0.40 -1.39
CA ILE A 31 -15.69 -0.24 -0.74
C ILE A 31 -16.03 1.25 -0.60
N GLY A 32 -15.08 2.07 -0.15
CA GLY A 32 -15.24 3.52 -0.05
C GLY A 32 -15.60 4.15 -1.41
N LYS A 33 -14.92 3.74 -2.49
CA LYS A 33 -15.20 4.19 -3.86
C LYS A 33 -16.66 3.92 -4.24
N TYR A 34 -17.15 2.71 -3.96
CA TYR A 34 -18.54 2.32 -4.23
C TYR A 34 -19.54 3.20 -3.48
N ILE A 35 -19.29 3.47 -2.19
CA ILE A 35 -20.16 4.31 -1.35
C ILE A 35 -20.19 5.75 -1.85
N VAL A 36 -19.03 6.32 -2.19
CA VAL A 36 -18.90 7.70 -2.68
C VAL A 36 -19.60 7.88 -4.02
N HIS A 37 -19.41 6.94 -4.95
CA HIS A 37 -20.14 6.93 -6.23
C HIS A 37 -21.67 6.85 -6.04
N ARG A 38 -22.15 6.17 -4.99
CA ARG A 38 -23.58 6.07 -4.69
C ARG A 38 -24.17 7.33 -4.06
N ARG A 39 -23.42 8.04 -3.21
CA ARG A 39 -23.89 9.26 -2.52
C ARG A 39 -23.87 10.52 -3.40
N ALA A 40 -23.10 10.55 -4.50
CA ALA A 40 -23.03 11.65 -5.48
C ALA A 40 -22.81 13.07 -4.90
N ASN A 41 -22.26 13.19 -3.68
CA ASN A 41 -22.00 14.49 -3.06
C ASN A 41 -20.57 14.93 -3.34
N LEU A 42 -20.41 16.12 -3.92
CA LEU A 42 -19.12 16.75 -4.24
C LEU A 42 -18.12 16.80 -3.07
N PRO A 43 -18.50 17.19 -1.82
CA PRO A 43 -17.54 17.19 -0.71
C PRO A 43 -17.08 15.78 -0.33
N GLY A 44 -17.96 14.78 -0.40
CA GLY A 44 -17.61 13.39 -0.13
C GLY A 44 -16.66 12.81 -1.19
N PHE A 45 -16.84 13.22 -2.45
CA PHE A 45 -15.93 12.86 -3.53
C PHE A 45 -14.53 13.43 -3.32
N LEU A 46 -14.41 14.73 -3.01
CA LEU A 46 -13.11 15.38 -2.81
C LEU A 46 -12.37 14.83 -1.59
N LEU A 47 -13.06 14.67 -0.47
CA LEU A 47 -12.44 14.10 0.75
C LEU A 47 -11.95 12.68 0.52
N TYR A 48 -12.74 11.85 -0.14
CA TYR A 48 -12.34 10.47 -0.45
C TYR A 48 -11.20 10.43 -1.47
N ALA A 49 -11.23 11.27 -2.51
CA ALA A 49 -10.14 11.36 -3.47
C ALA A 49 -8.84 11.75 -2.77
N PHE A 50 -8.87 12.77 -1.90
CA PHE A 50 -7.69 13.18 -1.13
C PHE A 50 -7.17 12.04 -0.25
N PHE A 51 -8.06 11.33 0.43
CA PHE A 51 -7.71 10.18 1.25
C PHE A 51 -7.02 9.06 0.45
N VAL A 52 -7.56 8.70 -0.72
CA VAL A 52 -6.96 7.70 -1.62
C VAL A 52 -5.59 8.16 -2.12
N ILE A 53 -5.43 9.44 -2.45
CA ILE A 53 -4.14 10.01 -2.88
C ILE A 53 -3.13 9.89 -1.74
N THR A 54 -3.50 10.24 -0.50
CA THR A 54 -2.60 10.14 0.65
C THR A 54 -2.13 8.71 0.85
N ILE A 55 -3.03 7.72 0.82
CA ILE A 55 -2.65 6.31 1.00
C ILE A 55 -1.78 5.80 -0.15
N THR A 56 -2.11 6.17 -1.38
CA THR A 56 -1.29 5.85 -2.56
C THR A 56 0.10 6.48 -2.44
N ALA A 57 0.19 7.73 -1.97
CA ALA A 57 1.46 8.42 -1.75
C ALA A 57 2.31 7.73 -0.68
N VAL A 58 1.71 7.16 0.37
CA VAL A 58 2.44 6.35 1.36
C VAL A 58 3.10 5.14 0.71
N GLN A 59 2.39 4.40 -0.16
CA GLN A 59 2.98 3.26 -0.88
C GLN A 59 4.07 3.70 -1.87
N PHE A 60 3.87 4.83 -2.53
CA PHE A 60 4.88 5.41 -3.43
C PHE A 60 6.14 5.85 -2.66
N CYS A 61 5.98 6.47 -1.49
CA CYS A 61 7.10 6.85 -0.63
C CYS A 61 7.83 5.62 -0.07
N LEU A 62 7.10 4.57 0.30
CA LEU A 62 7.71 3.28 0.69
C LEU A 62 8.52 2.68 -0.47
N MET A 63 8.04 2.80 -1.70
CA MET A 63 8.77 2.36 -2.88
C MET A 63 10.04 3.18 -3.11
N TRP A 64 9.98 4.50 -2.99
CA TRP A 64 11.09 5.39 -3.34
C TRP A 64 12.15 5.53 -2.24
N PHE A 65 11.73 5.62 -0.98
CA PHE A 65 12.59 5.86 0.18
C PHE A 65 12.77 4.61 1.06
N GLY A 66 12.02 3.55 0.80
CA GLY A 66 12.19 2.26 1.46
C GLY A 66 12.09 2.31 2.99
N ALA A 67 13.09 1.72 3.65
CA ALA A 67 13.14 1.57 5.11
C ALA A 67 13.22 2.91 5.85
N ASP A 68 13.84 3.94 5.26
CA ASP A 68 13.99 5.25 5.90
C ASP A 68 12.62 5.92 6.08
N PHE A 69 11.74 5.85 5.08
CA PHE A 69 10.38 6.38 5.19
C PHE A 69 9.52 5.57 6.17
N ALA A 70 9.65 4.23 6.15
CA ALA A 70 8.95 3.38 7.11
C ALA A 70 9.33 3.71 8.56
N LYS A 71 10.61 3.94 8.81
CA LYS A 71 11.14 4.23 10.13
C LYS A 71 10.88 5.66 10.59
N ASP A 72 11.12 6.66 9.74
CA ASP A 72 11.09 8.06 10.16
C ASP A 72 9.68 8.65 10.14
N ILE A 73 8.84 8.25 9.17
CA ILE A 73 7.48 8.78 9.01
C ILE A 73 6.44 7.85 9.63
N LEU A 74 6.48 6.56 9.29
CA LEU A 74 5.52 5.59 9.80
C LEU A 74 5.89 5.09 11.21
N ARG A 75 7.15 5.27 11.65
CA ARG A 75 7.68 4.76 12.92
C ARG A 75 7.54 3.24 13.07
N ILE A 76 7.65 2.53 11.95
CA ILE A 76 7.60 1.06 11.88
C ILE A 76 8.97 0.56 11.47
N ASP A 77 9.49 -0.43 12.20
CA ASP A 77 10.73 -1.13 11.84
C ASP A 77 10.43 -2.16 10.73
N LEU A 78 10.28 -1.65 9.50
CA LEU A 78 10.06 -2.45 8.31
C LEU A 78 11.25 -2.29 7.38
N ASP A 79 12.05 -3.35 7.28
CA ASP A 79 13.17 -3.39 6.35
C ASP A 79 12.67 -3.65 4.92
N VAL A 80 12.28 -2.59 4.22
CA VAL A 80 11.75 -2.66 2.85
C VAL A 80 12.83 -3.13 1.86
N TYR A 81 14.10 -2.79 2.10
CA TYR A 81 15.22 -3.18 1.23
C TYR A 81 15.68 -4.61 1.48
N GLY A 82 15.48 -5.13 2.70
CA GLY A 82 15.78 -6.52 3.06
C GLY A 82 14.84 -7.57 2.45
N TYR A 83 13.71 -7.16 1.87
CA TYR A 83 12.75 -8.05 1.20
C TYR A 83 12.32 -7.51 -0.17
N GLU A 84 12.89 -8.05 -1.25
CA GLU A 84 12.48 -7.72 -2.64
C GLU A 84 10.97 -7.89 -2.87
N SER A 85 10.33 -8.84 -2.16
CA SER A 85 8.89 -9.02 -2.22
C SER A 85 8.11 -7.81 -1.72
N ILE A 86 8.55 -7.15 -0.64
CA ILE A 86 7.87 -5.95 -0.11
C ILE A 86 8.02 -4.81 -1.11
N PHE A 87 9.22 -4.62 -1.67
CA PHE A 87 9.45 -3.62 -2.72
C PHE A 87 8.50 -3.82 -3.92
N ASN A 88 8.44 -5.04 -4.47
CA ASN A 88 7.51 -5.37 -5.56
C ASN A 88 6.04 -5.20 -5.15
N GLY A 89 5.71 -5.51 -3.89
CA GLY A 89 4.39 -5.26 -3.30
C GLY A 89 4.02 -3.78 -3.31
N THR A 90 4.90 -2.89 -2.85
CA THR A 90 4.64 -1.44 -2.82
C THR A 90 4.33 -0.89 -4.20
N TYR A 91 5.03 -1.35 -5.25
CA TYR A 91 4.75 -0.99 -6.64
C TYR A 91 3.33 -1.41 -7.06
N ILE A 92 2.99 -2.69 -6.87
CA ILE A 92 1.68 -3.24 -7.26
C ILE A 92 0.55 -2.53 -6.49
N PHE A 93 0.70 -2.35 -5.17
CA PHE A 93 -0.32 -1.69 -4.35
C PHE A 93 -0.47 -0.21 -4.68
N THR A 94 0.61 0.49 -5.04
CA THR A 94 0.53 1.88 -5.52
C THR A 94 -0.38 1.98 -6.75
N ILE A 95 -0.22 1.08 -7.71
CA ILE A 95 -1.07 1.03 -8.91
C ILE A 95 -2.52 0.68 -8.53
N ILE A 96 -2.72 -0.36 -7.73
CA ILE A 96 -4.07 -0.81 -7.32
C ILE A 96 -4.81 0.30 -6.57
N TYR A 97 -4.16 1.00 -5.65
CA TYR A 97 -4.77 2.07 -4.88
C TYR A 97 -5.07 3.28 -5.76
N SER A 98 -4.21 3.59 -6.74
CA SER A 98 -4.49 4.63 -7.75
C SER A 98 -5.79 4.34 -8.51
N LEU A 99 -6.11 3.07 -8.79
CA LEU A 99 -7.38 2.67 -9.42
C LEU A 99 -8.60 2.86 -8.51
N ALA A 100 -8.41 2.95 -7.19
CA ALA A 100 -9.48 3.26 -6.25
C ALA A 100 -9.90 4.74 -6.29
N LEU A 101 -9.19 5.60 -7.02
CA LEU A 101 -9.60 6.99 -7.22
C LEU A 101 -11.01 7.06 -7.83
N PRO A 102 -11.87 7.95 -7.30
CA PRO A 102 -13.20 8.13 -7.84
C PRO A 102 -13.08 8.91 -9.16
N THR A 103 -13.68 8.39 -10.24
CA THR A 103 -13.50 8.94 -11.60
C THR A 103 -14.72 9.64 -12.16
N LYS A 104 -15.90 9.41 -11.56
CA LYS A 104 -17.15 10.03 -12.01
C LYS A 104 -17.86 10.68 -10.84
N LEU A 105 -18.03 12.00 -10.92
CA LEU A 105 -19.12 12.67 -10.21
C LEU A 105 -20.39 12.38 -10.99
N LYS A 106 -21.44 11.90 -10.33
CA LYS A 106 -22.74 11.70 -10.96
C LYS A 106 -23.56 12.97 -10.89
#